data_AF-A0A848Y0B3-F1
#
_entry.id   AF-A0A848Y0B3-F1
#
_cell.length_a   1.000
_cell.length_b   1.000
_cell.length_c   1.000
_cell.angle_alpha   90.00
_cell.angle_beta   90.00
_cell.angle_gamma   90.00
#
_symmetry.space_group_name_H-M   'P 1'
#
loop_
_entity.id
_entity.type
_entity.pdbx_description
1 polymer ?
#
loop_
_entity_poly.entity_id
_entity_poly.type
_entity_poly.pdbx_seq_one_letter_code
_entity_poly.pdbx_strand_id
1 'polypeptide(L)'
;MAGACIRAEAAFTAPGATTYWVDQDHPQADDANPGTQALPWRTISRATTVLQPGDAVLVRAGVYRETVTPRIGGTGPEQRITYAAYPGDTVIVTGANLAHDGWIREGRGWRRTWTGPRLPSYHGEDDPHFRRELLVAAGQVLQPVYQKEALRPGSFFAEGPDEAPTALVARLLDEAEPSVDVMLE
;
A
#
# COMPACT_ATOMS: atom_id res chain seq x y z
N MET A 1 -5.63 40.88 2.71
CA MET A 1 -6.34 39.90 3.56
C MET A 1 -5.35 38.79 3.88
N ALA A 2 -4.80 38.77 5.09
CA ALA A 2 -3.96 37.65 5.52
C ALA A 2 -4.88 36.46 5.81
N GLY A 3 -4.78 35.39 5.02
CA GLY A 3 -5.52 34.17 5.28
C GLY A 3 -5.04 33.59 6.61
N ALA A 4 -5.96 33.37 7.55
CA ALA A 4 -5.64 32.68 8.80
C ALA A 4 -5.19 31.25 8.46
N CYS A 5 -4.02 30.86 8.94
CA CYS A 5 -3.54 29.48 8.79
C CYS A 5 -4.43 28.58 9.66
N ILE A 6 -5.24 27.74 9.00
CA ILE A 6 -6.07 26.75 9.69
C ILE A 6 -5.14 25.59 10.08
N ARG A 7 -5.22 25.16 11.35
CA ARG A 7 -4.49 23.98 11.82
C ARG A 7 -4.97 22.72 11.09
N ALA A 8 -4.05 21.80 10.81
CA ALA A 8 -4.36 20.56 10.10
C ALA A 8 -5.51 19.79 10.76
N GLU A 9 -5.52 19.75 12.09
CA GLU A 9 -6.53 19.05 12.90
C GLU A 9 -7.93 19.65 12.75
N ALA A 10 -8.05 20.92 12.37
CA ALA A 10 -9.31 21.62 12.19
C ALA A 10 -9.72 21.73 10.70
N ALA A 11 -8.80 21.46 9.77
CA ALA A 11 -9.05 21.64 8.34
C ALA A 11 -9.93 20.53 7.72
N PHE A 12 -9.99 19.36 8.36
CA PHE A 12 -10.62 18.15 7.80
C PHE A 12 -11.85 17.66 8.57
N THR A 13 -12.15 18.30 9.70
CA THR A 13 -13.14 17.84 10.69
C THR A 13 -14.30 18.81 10.75
N ALA A 14 -15.52 18.27 10.72
CA ALA A 14 -16.73 19.08 10.84
C ALA A 14 -16.82 19.75 12.23
N PRO A 15 -17.52 20.88 12.36
CA PRO A 15 -17.76 21.49 13.67
C PRO A 15 -18.40 20.51 14.65
N GLY A 16 -17.75 20.29 15.81
CA GLY A 16 -18.23 19.37 16.84
C GLY A 16 -17.87 17.89 16.63
N ALA A 17 -17.17 17.56 15.55
CA ALA A 17 -16.63 16.22 15.30
C ALA A 17 -15.18 16.07 15.82
N THR A 18 -14.65 14.86 15.72
CA THR A 18 -13.36 14.49 16.32
C THR A 18 -12.28 14.24 15.26
N THR A 19 -11.05 14.67 15.56
CA THR A 19 -9.85 14.35 14.78
C THR A 19 -9.05 13.27 15.50
N TYR A 20 -8.86 12.13 14.83
CA TYR A 20 -8.06 11.01 15.32
C TYR A 20 -6.68 10.96 14.66
N TRP A 21 -5.80 10.12 15.21
CA TRP A 21 -4.42 9.98 14.79
C TRP A 21 -4.05 8.52 14.56
N VAL A 22 -3.39 8.27 13.43
CA VAL A 22 -2.74 7.00 13.10
C VAL A 22 -1.27 7.28 12.86
N ASP A 23 -0.39 6.57 13.56
CA ASP A 23 1.06 6.73 13.47
C ASP A 23 1.72 5.41 13.82
N GLN A 24 2.01 4.56 12.83
CA GLN A 24 2.51 3.21 13.10
C GLN A 24 3.92 3.20 13.71
N ASP A 25 4.69 4.26 13.48
CA ASP A 25 6.07 4.41 13.94
C ASP A 25 6.14 5.08 15.32
N HIS A 26 5.01 5.57 15.85
CA HIS A 26 4.95 6.10 17.20
C HIS A 26 5.18 4.98 18.24
N PRO A 27 6.10 5.16 19.23
CA PRO A 27 6.46 4.10 20.18
C PRO A 27 5.29 3.54 21.01
N GLN A 28 4.24 4.34 21.17
CA GLN A 28 3.03 3.96 21.92
C GLN A 28 1.84 3.61 21.02
N ALA A 29 2.02 3.54 19.71
CA ALA A 29 0.93 3.24 18.78
C ALA A 29 0.33 1.87 19.07
N ASP A 30 -0.99 1.79 19.20
CA ASP A 30 -1.73 0.55 19.43
C ASP A 30 -3.18 0.75 18.99
N ASP A 31 -3.81 -0.26 18.39
CA ASP A 31 -5.19 -0.15 17.93
C ASP A 31 -6.22 -0.17 19.07
N ALA A 32 -5.80 -0.56 20.28
CA ALA A 32 -6.60 -0.41 21.49
C ALA A 32 -6.61 1.03 22.04
N ASN A 33 -5.74 1.91 21.53
CA ASN A 33 -5.66 3.30 21.99
C ASN A 33 -6.91 4.13 21.63
N PRO A 34 -7.09 5.31 22.25
CA PRO A 34 -8.16 6.24 21.90
C PRO A 34 -7.98 6.94 20.54
N GLY A 35 -6.83 6.79 19.86
CA GLY A 35 -6.57 7.45 18.58
C GLY A 35 -6.24 8.94 18.72
N THR A 36 -5.58 9.34 19.81
CA THR A 36 -5.10 10.72 20.01
C THR A 36 -3.67 10.87 19.52
N GLN A 37 -3.16 12.10 19.37
CA GLN A 37 -1.78 12.31 18.96
C GLN A 37 -0.75 11.63 19.90
N ALA A 38 -1.01 11.60 21.21
CA ALA A 38 -0.11 10.98 22.19
C ALA A 38 -0.26 9.45 22.27
N LEU A 39 -1.47 8.95 22.01
CA LEU A 39 -1.79 7.52 21.96
C LEU A 39 -2.51 7.24 20.64
N PRO A 40 -1.76 7.21 19.52
CA PRO A 40 -2.34 7.03 18.20
C PRO A 40 -2.69 5.57 17.96
N TRP A 41 -3.54 5.32 16.99
CA TRP A 41 -3.72 3.97 16.44
C TRP A 41 -2.51 3.57 15.61
N ARG A 42 -2.29 2.25 15.50
CA ARG A 42 -1.21 1.70 14.68
C ARG A 42 -1.67 1.52 13.23
N THR A 43 -2.93 1.18 12.99
CA THR A 43 -3.47 0.90 11.64
C THR A 43 -4.50 1.93 11.19
N ILE A 44 -4.61 2.13 9.88
CA ILE A 44 -5.68 2.93 9.26
C ILE A 44 -7.02 2.18 9.36
N SER A 45 -6.99 0.85 9.27
CA SER A 45 -8.16 -0.02 9.43
C SER A 45 -8.85 0.18 10.77
N ARG A 46 -8.10 0.49 11.84
CA ARG A 46 -8.74 0.84 13.11
C ARG A 46 -9.68 2.03 12.98
N ALA A 47 -9.29 3.06 12.24
CA ALA A 47 -10.10 4.25 12.03
C ALA A 47 -11.43 3.93 11.30
N THR A 48 -11.44 2.98 10.36
CA THR A 48 -12.67 2.55 9.67
C THR A 48 -13.72 1.97 10.61
N THR A 49 -13.28 1.55 11.81
CA THR A 49 -14.16 0.98 12.83
C THR A 49 -14.74 1.99 13.82
N VAL A 50 -14.21 3.21 13.84
CA VAL A 50 -14.52 4.21 14.87
C VAL A 50 -15.18 5.44 14.27
N LEU A 51 -14.64 5.94 13.16
CA LEU A 51 -15.04 7.22 12.57
C LEU A 51 -16.54 7.29 12.28
N GLN A 52 -17.14 8.42 12.63
CA GLN A 52 -18.52 8.80 12.33
C GLN A 52 -18.56 9.95 11.32
N PRO A 53 -19.71 10.22 10.65
CA PRO A 53 -19.85 11.38 9.77
C PRO A 53 -19.38 12.68 10.45
N GLY A 54 -18.52 13.42 9.74
CA GLY A 54 -17.89 14.65 10.23
C GLY A 54 -16.49 14.44 10.83
N ASP A 55 -16.15 13.22 11.27
CA ASP A 55 -14.84 12.93 11.85
C ASP A 55 -13.74 12.90 10.79
N ALA A 56 -12.50 13.12 11.25
CA ALA A 56 -11.31 12.93 10.45
C ALA A 56 -10.29 12.05 11.16
N VAL A 57 -9.42 11.41 10.39
CA VAL A 57 -8.18 10.80 10.88
C VAL A 57 -6.99 11.37 10.12
N LEU A 58 -5.99 11.83 10.88
CA LEU A 58 -4.70 12.25 10.37
C LEU A 58 -3.73 11.07 10.46
N VAL A 59 -3.23 10.65 9.31
CA VAL A 59 -2.29 9.55 9.16
C VAL A 59 -0.88 10.12 9.02
N ARG A 60 0.02 9.71 9.91
CA ARG A 60 1.42 10.13 9.91
C ARG A 60 2.23 9.36 8.88
N ALA A 61 3.41 9.88 8.54
CA ALA A 61 4.29 9.26 7.56
C ALA A 61 4.52 7.78 7.85
N GLY A 62 4.52 6.95 6.81
CA GLY A 62 4.69 5.50 6.96
C GLY A 62 4.20 4.69 5.75
N VAL A 63 4.59 3.42 5.73
CA VAL A 63 4.10 2.41 4.79
C VAL A 63 3.12 1.48 5.51
N TYR A 64 1.84 1.66 5.23
CA TYR A 64 0.73 0.90 5.81
C TYR A 64 0.36 -0.26 4.89
N ARG A 65 0.65 -1.48 5.33
CA ARG A 65 0.42 -2.72 4.54
C ARG A 65 -0.90 -3.36 4.90
N GLU A 66 -2.00 -2.79 4.42
CA GLU A 66 -3.35 -3.17 4.82
C GLU A 66 -4.39 -2.90 3.73
N THR A 67 -5.53 -3.59 3.82
CA THR A 67 -6.73 -3.29 3.02
C THR A 67 -7.66 -2.41 3.84
N VAL A 68 -7.77 -1.13 3.48
CA VAL A 68 -8.62 -0.17 4.18
C VAL A 68 -10.04 -0.20 3.59
N THR A 69 -11.00 -0.66 4.39
CA THR A 69 -12.41 -0.79 3.98
C THR A 69 -13.31 0.05 4.89
N PRO A 70 -13.61 1.32 4.55
CA PRO A 70 -14.56 2.14 5.31
C PRO A 70 -15.94 1.48 5.38
N ARG A 71 -16.48 1.32 6.59
CA ARG A 71 -17.79 0.65 6.79
C ARG A 71 -18.99 1.55 6.49
N ILE A 72 -18.81 2.86 6.64
CA ILE A 72 -19.84 3.88 6.42
C ILE A 72 -19.24 5.07 5.68
N GLY A 73 -20.09 5.85 5.05
CA GLY A 73 -19.74 7.13 4.45
C GLY A 73 -20.19 8.32 5.30
N GLY A 74 -19.81 9.52 4.87
CA GLY A 74 -20.39 10.75 5.39
C GLY A 74 -21.85 10.93 5.00
N THR A 75 -22.55 11.84 5.68
CA THR A 75 -23.97 12.15 5.40
C THR A 75 -24.16 13.32 4.45
N GLY A 76 -23.08 13.98 4.04
CA GLY A 76 -23.10 15.10 3.11
C GLY A 76 -21.74 15.78 2.97
N PRO A 77 -21.63 16.84 2.15
CA PRO A 77 -20.37 17.54 1.92
C PRO A 77 -19.78 18.20 3.17
N GLU A 78 -20.61 18.60 4.12
CA GLU A 78 -20.23 19.22 5.41
C GLU A 78 -19.95 18.18 6.52
N GLN A 79 -20.29 16.92 6.27
CA GLN A 79 -20.26 15.81 7.24
C GLN A 79 -19.58 14.60 6.59
N ARG A 80 -18.43 14.83 5.96
CA ARG A 80 -17.59 13.79 5.36
C ARG A 80 -16.88 13.01 6.46
N ILE A 81 -16.51 11.77 6.16
CA ILE A 81 -15.51 11.06 6.93
C ILE A 81 -14.19 11.24 6.18
N THR A 82 -13.20 11.85 6.83
CA THR A 82 -11.96 12.24 6.16
C THR A 82 -10.80 11.35 6.61
N TYR A 83 -10.10 10.75 5.66
CA TYR A 83 -8.80 10.11 5.87
C TYR A 83 -7.77 10.97 5.15
N ALA A 84 -6.85 11.57 5.89
CA ALA A 84 -5.86 12.47 5.31
C ALA A 84 -4.47 12.15 5.84
N ALA A 85 -3.47 12.23 4.97
CA ALA A 85 -2.10 12.34 5.42
C ALA A 85 -1.94 13.64 6.23
N TYR A 86 -1.20 13.59 7.33
CA TYR A 86 -0.81 14.81 8.05
C TYR A 86 0.00 15.72 7.11
N PRO A 87 -0.22 17.05 7.09
CA PRO A 87 0.44 17.93 6.12
C PRO A 87 1.97 17.82 6.16
N GLY A 88 2.57 17.52 5.00
CA GLY A 88 4.00 17.31 4.84
C GLY A 88 4.45 15.86 4.97
N ASP A 89 3.62 14.97 5.50
CA ASP A 89 3.93 13.55 5.63
C ASP A 89 3.63 12.80 4.32
N THR A 90 4.48 11.81 4.00
CA THR A 90 4.23 10.86 2.90
C THR A 90 3.68 9.56 3.47
N VAL A 91 2.45 9.24 3.09
CA VAL A 91 1.74 8.03 3.51
C VAL A 91 1.58 7.11 2.31
N ILE A 92 2.04 5.87 2.43
CA ILE A 92 1.90 4.84 1.40
C ILE A 92 0.98 3.77 1.96
N VAL A 93 -0.17 3.55 1.33
CA VAL A 93 -1.01 2.38 1.60
C VAL A 93 -0.75 1.37 0.50
N THR A 94 -0.39 0.14 0.86
CA THR A 94 0.02 -0.87 -0.12
C THR A 94 -0.51 -2.26 0.22
N GLY A 95 -1.00 -2.97 -0.79
CA GLY A 95 -1.27 -4.42 -0.71
C GLY A 95 -0.01 -5.27 -0.93
N ALA A 96 1.16 -4.64 -1.12
CA ALA A 96 2.40 -5.35 -1.40
C ALA A 96 2.96 -6.08 -0.17
N ASN A 97 3.33 -7.33 -0.39
CA ASN A 97 4.13 -8.11 0.54
C ASN A 97 5.61 -7.80 0.37
N LEU A 98 6.37 -7.86 1.47
CA LEU A 98 7.82 -7.74 1.43
C LEU A 98 8.44 -8.99 0.81
N ALA A 99 9.33 -8.81 -0.16
CA ALA A 99 10.18 -9.86 -0.71
C ALA A 99 11.65 -9.41 -0.71
N HIS A 100 12.16 -9.09 0.47
CA HIS A 100 13.53 -8.62 0.66
C HIS A 100 14.58 -9.74 0.63
N ASP A 101 14.16 -11.01 0.71
CA ASP A 101 15.03 -12.17 0.80
C ASP A 101 14.75 -13.23 -0.29
N GLY A 102 15.66 -14.19 -0.42
CA GLY A 102 15.52 -15.33 -1.32
C GLY A 102 15.81 -15.02 -2.80
N TRP A 103 16.34 -13.84 -3.12
CA TRP A 103 16.82 -13.51 -4.45
C TRP A 103 18.21 -14.10 -4.70
N ILE A 104 18.37 -14.80 -5.81
CA ILE A 104 19.64 -15.34 -6.28
C ILE A 104 19.98 -14.74 -7.64
N ARG A 105 21.26 -14.52 -7.91
CA ARG A 105 21.70 -14.04 -9.21
C ARG A 105 21.37 -15.04 -10.32
N GLU A 106 20.77 -14.53 -11.40
CA GLU A 106 20.46 -15.31 -12.59
C GLU A 106 20.83 -14.49 -13.84
N GLY A 107 21.98 -14.81 -14.44
CA GLY A 107 22.51 -14.05 -15.57
C GLY A 107 22.71 -12.57 -15.22
N ARG A 108 22.01 -11.68 -15.94
CA ARG A 108 22.02 -10.22 -15.72
C ARG A 108 20.87 -9.72 -14.84
N GLY A 109 20.16 -10.63 -14.18
CA GLY A 109 19.01 -10.33 -13.34
C GLY A 109 19.07 -11.07 -12.01
N TRP A 110 17.90 -11.21 -11.42
CA TRP A 110 17.66 -11.85 -10.14
C TRP A 110 16.48 -12.80 -10.27
N ARG A 111 16.57 -13.95 -9.62
CA ARG A 111 15.49 -14.93 -9.51
C ARG A 111 15.11 -15.11 -8.05
N ARG A 112 13.82 -15.17 -7.75
CA ARG A 112 13.29 -15.55 -6.43
C ARG A 112 12.28 -16.66 -6.59
N THR A 113 12.42 -17.72 -5.81
CA THR A 113 11.41 -18.79 -5.75
C THR A 113 10.08 -18.22 -5.26
N TRP A 114 9.00 -18.58 -5.91
CA TRP A 114 7.67 -18.21 -5.47
C TRP A 114 7.29 -19.00 -4.23
N THR A 115 6.99 -18.29 -3.14
CA THR A 115 6.48 -18.86 -1.88
C THR A 115 5.10 -18.33 -1.53
N GLY A 116 4.48 -17.57 -2.45
CA GLY A 116 3.15 -17.01 -2.26
C GLY A 116 2.05 -18.05 -2.42
N PRO A 117 0.79 -17.69 -2.11
CA PRO A 117 -0.35 -18.55 -2.35
C PRO A 117 -0.55 -18.80 -3.85
N ARG A 118 -1.42 -19.76 -4.18
CA ARG A 118 -1.99 -19.89 -5.53
C ARG A 118 -2.78 -18.61 -5.84
N LEU A 119 -2.56 -18.05 -7.03
CA LEU A 119 -3.21 -16.80 -7.45
C LEU A 119 -4.62 -17.09 -8.00
N PRO A 120 -5.57 -16.15 -7.83
CA PRO A 120 -6.89 -16.27 -8.44
C PRO A 120 -6.77 -16.41 -9.97
N SER A 121 -7.32 -17.50 -10.51
CA SER A 121 -7.45 -17.69 -11.95
C SER A 121 -8.83 -17.18 -12.40
N TYR A 122 -8.87 -16.06 -13.12
CA TYR A 122 -10.11 -15.61 -13.76
C TYR A 122 -10.27 -16.34 -15.10
N HIS A 123 -11.09 -17.38 -15.12
CA HIS A 123 -11.49 -18.07 -16.34
C HIS A 123 -12.81 -17.50 -16.84
N GLY A 124 -12.76 -16.64 -17.86
CA GLY A 124 -13.93 -16.13 -18.55
C GLY A 124 -13.57 -15.67 -19.97
N GLU A 125 -14.49 -15.80 -20.92
CA GLU A 125 -14.28 -15.43 -22.34
C GLU A 125 -14.15 -13.89 -22.55
N ASP A 126 -14.45 -13.08 -21.53
CA ASP A 126 -14.50 -11.62 -21.60
C ASP A 126 -13.41 -10.88 -20.78
N ASP A 127 -12.44 -11.58 -20.19
CA ASP A 127 -11.34 -10.93 -19.45
C ASP A 127 -9.99 -11.26 -20.10
N PRO A 128 -9.26 -10.26 -20.67
CA PRO A 128 -7.90 -10.48 -21.10
C PRO A 128 -7.12 -11.03 -19.91
N HIS A 129 -6.30 -12.05 -20.13
CA HIS A 129 -5.45 -12.64 -19.11
C HIS A 129 -4.45 -11.61 -18.57
N PHE A 130 -4.90 -10.75 -17.67
CA PHE A 130 -4.08 -9.80 -16.96
C PHE A 130 -3.48 -10.55 -15.78
N ARG A 131 -2.28 -11.08 -15.99
CA ARG A 131 -1.31 -11.29 -14.93
C ARG A 131 -1.18 -9.98 -14.14
N ARG A 132 -1.72 -9.97 -12.91
CA ARG A 132 -1.82 -8.80 -12.02
C ARG A 132 -0.63 -8.65 -11.09
N GLU A 133 0.39 -9.51 -11.23
CA GLU A 133 1.59 -9.37 -10.43
C GLU A 133 2.26 -8.03 -10.75
N LEU A 134 2.48 -7.24 -9.71
CA LEU A 134 3.19 -5.98 -9.80
C LEU A 134 4.42 -6.11 -8.92
N LEU A 135 5.58 -6.18 -9.57
CA LEU A 135 6.85 -6.21 -8.87
C LEU A 135 7.35 -4.77 -8.72
N VAL A 136 7.51 -4.28 -7.48
CA VAL A 136 8.00 -2.93 -7.21
C VAL A 136 9.41 -3.02 -6.64
N ALA A 137 10.39 -2.48 -7.36
CA ALA A 137 11.78 -2.43 -6.94
C ALA A 137 12.22 -0.98 -6.76
N ALA A 138 12.77 -0.63 -5.59
CA ALA A 138 13.23 0.74 -5.30
C ALA A 138 12.18 1.82 -5.62
N GLY A 139 10.90 1.54 -5.33
CA GLY A 139 9.78 2.45 -5.61
C GLY A 139 9.32 2.49 -7.09
N GLN A 140 9.88 1.66 -7.96
CA GLN A 140 9.49 1.57 -9.37
C GLN A 140 8.74 0.28 -9.66
N VAL A 141 7.54 0.41 -10.21
CA VAL A 141 6.79 -0.71 -10.78
C VAL A 141 7.54 -1.24 -12.00
N LEU A 142 7.96 -2.49 -11.96
CA LEU A 142 8.62 -3.17 -13.06
C LEU A 142 7.60 -3.59 -14.12
N GLN A 143 8.00 -3.50 -15.39
CA GLN A 143 7.17 -3.88 -16.51
C GLN A 143 7.10 -5.42 -16.65
N PRO A 144 5.90 -6.05 -16.67
CA PRO A 144 5.79 -7.47 -16.95
C PRO A 144 6.17 -7.78 -18.40
N VAL A 145 6.81 -8.93 -18.61
CA VAL A 145 7.03 -9.50 -19.94
C VAL A 145 6.45 -10.90 -20.02
N TYR A 146 6.08 -11.35 -21.23
CA TYR A 146 5.46 -12.67 -21.44
C TYR A 146 6.48 -13.81 -21.61
N GLN A 147 7.72 -13.48 -21.95
CA GLN A 147 8.79 -14.45 -22.19
C GLN A 147 10.05 -14.00 -21.45
N LYS A 148 10.78 -14.95 -20.88
CA LYS A 148 12.00 -14.68 -20.09
C LYS A 148 13.05 -13.95 -20.93
N GLU A 149 13.12 -14.26 -22.22
CA GLU A 149 14.08 -13.69 -23.17
C GLU A 149 13.84 -12.19 -23.43
N ALA A 150 12.62 -11.71 -23.19
CA ALA A 150 12.26 -10.30 -23.34
C ALA A 150 12.67 -9.43 -22.13
N LEU A 151 13.29 -10.04 -21.11
CA LEU A 151 13.76 -9.33 -19.91
C LEU A 151 14.79 -8.25 -20.24
N ARG A 152 14.44 -7.02 -19.89
CA ARG A 152 15.25 -5.81 -20.03
C ARG A 152 15.29 -5.05 -18.70
N PRO A 153 16.25 -4.14 -18.48
CA PRO A 153 16.27 -3.34 -17.25
C PRO A 153 14.91 -2.68 -17.02
N GLY A 154 14.40 -2.77 -15.79
CA GLY A 154 13.07 -2.29 -15.42
C GLY A 154 11.92 -3.27 -15.71
N SER A 155 12.20 -4.55 -15.98
CA SER A 155 11.17 -5.55 -16.29
C SER A 155 11.26 -6.80 -15.44
N PHE A 156 10.16 -7.56 -15.38
CA PHE A 156 10.11 -8.85 -14.71
C PHE A 156 9.28 -9.89 -15.47
N PHE A 157 9.53 -11.16 -15.18
CA PHE A 157 8.85 -12.33 -15.73
C PHE A 157 8.49 -13.25 -14.57
N ALA A 158 7.24 -13.72 -14.51
CA ALA A 158 6.83 -14.77 -13.59
C ALA A 158 6.88 -16.13 -14.31
N GLU A 159 7.68 -17.05 -13.78
CA GLU A 159 7.85 -18.40 -14.30
C GLU A 159 6.74 -19.34 -13.82
N GLY A 160 6.37 -20.30 -14.67
CA GLY A 160 5.31 -21.25 -14.38
C GLY A 160 3.91 -20.76 -14.78
N PRO A 161 2.87 -21.54 -14.43
CA PRO A 161 1.49 -21.20 -14.73
C PRO A 161 1.04 -19.88 -14.11
N ASP A 162 0.12 -19.16 -14.76
CA ASP A 162 -0.41 -17.87 -14.30
C ASP A 162 -1.01 -17.92 -12.89
N GLU A 163 -1.72 -19.00 -12.61
CA GLU A 163 -2.37 -19.28 -11.33
C GLU A 163 -1.43 -19.81 -10.25
N ALA A 164 -0.24 -20.29 -10.62
CA ALA A 164 0.69 -20.94 -9.69
C ALA A 164 2.14 -20.71 -10.15
N PRO A 165 2.62 -19.45 -10.11
CA PRO A 165 3.99 -19.17 -10.47
C PRO A 165 4.95 -19.95 -9.57
N THR A 166 6.09 -20.34 -10.12
CA THR A 166 7.14 -21.08 -9.42
C THR A 166 8.32 -20.19 -9.06
N ALA A 167 8.51 -19.09 -9.79
CA ALA A 167 9.51 -18.07 -9.49
C ALA A 167 9.18 -16.72 -10.12
N LEU A 168 9.80 -15.68 -9.58
CA LEU A 168 9.88 -14.35 -10.19
C LEU A 168 11.31 -14.15 -10.69
N VAL A 169 11.45 -13.68 -11.92
CA VAL A 169 12.73 -13.27 -12.50
C VAL A 169 12.65 -11.80 -12.84
N ALA A 170 13.54 -10.99 -12.28
CA ALA A 170 13.56 -9.54 -12.44
C ALA A 170 14.89 -9.08 -13.02
N ARG A 171 14.82 -8.10 -13.92
CA ARG A 171 15.99 -7.35 -14.37
C ARG A 171 15.80 -5.91 -13.94
N LEU A 172 16.48 -5.55 -12.85
CA LEU A 172 16.39 -4.22 -12.24
C LEU A 172 17.10 -3.18 -13.12
N LEU A 173 16.83 -1.89 -12.87
CA LEU A 173 17.52 -0.79 -13.56
C LEU A 173 18.97 -0.64 -13.10
N ASP A 174 19.22 -0.91 -11.82
CA ASP A 174 20.55 -1.06 -11.26
C ASP A 174 20.88 -2.54 -11.00
N GLU A 175 22.15 -2.83 -10.70
CA GLU A 175 22.57 -4.18 -10.34
C GLU A 175 22.47 -4.46 -8.83
N ALA A 176 21.83 -3.58 -8.06
CA ALA A 176 21.69 -3.76 -6.62
C ALA A 176 20.81 -4.97 -6.28
N GLU A 177 20.97 -5.51 -5.07
CA GLU A 177 20.02 -6.48 -4.54
C GLU A 177 18.64 -5.81 -4.38
N PRO A 178 17.55 -6.46 -4.81
CA PRO A 178 16.22 -5.89 -4.75
C PRO A 178 15.75 -5.68 -3.30
N SER A 179 15.64 -4.43 -2.84
CA SER A 179 14.67 -4.08 -1.80
C SER A 179 13.28 -4.00 -2.44
N VAL A 180 12.70 -5.17 -2.73
CA VAL A 180 11.48 -5.28 -3.52
C VAL A 180 10.25 -5.46 -2.64
N ASP A 181 9.25 -4.62 -2.93
CA ASP A 181 7.85 -4.77 -2.56
C ASP A 181 7.16 -5.55 -3.68
N VAL A 182 6.47 -6.65 -3.38
CA VAL A 182 5.72 -7.42 -4.37
C VAL A 182 4.23 -7.24 -4.12
N MET A 183 3.52 -6.56 -5.02
CA MET A 183 2.06 -6.48 -5.00
C MET A 183 1.50 -7.63 -5.82
N LEU A 184 0.75 -8.50 -5.14
CA LEU A 184 0.19 -9.73 -5.70
C LEU A 184 -1.30 -9.73 -5.34
N GLU A 185 -2.13 -9.21 -6.26
CA GLU A 185 -3.58 -9.40 -6.21
C GLU A 185 -4.01 -10.49 -7.20
#